data_AF-K9YLR4-F1
#
_entry.id   AF-K9YLR4-F1
#
_cell.length_a   1.000
_cell.length_b   1.000
_cell.length_c   1.000
_cell.angle_alpha   90.00
_cell.angle_beta   90.00
_cell.angle_gamma   90.00
#
_symmetry.space_group_name_H-M   'P 1'
#
loop_
_entity.id
_entity.type
_entity.pdbx_description
1 polymer ?
#
loop_
_entity_poly.entity_id
_entity_poly.type
_entity_poly.pdbx_seq_one_letter_code
_entity_poly.pdbx_strand_id
1 'polypeptide(L)'
;MDINWDKLATIEELKPYFEKDPEKFKQQVKKHLQEWSTINSDDLDKLAFLRALEITNGCTQWAYRRQDKECLSLEKTRECMHLSMSSIKNKKIPLANGEFITFSSEIENLIDTGRDLYIEAFKRNLPRQTQEFYALSTAQFLTYGKTRMEQAFIKIRENYLHYFGDFYINKGINYVKPYIS
;
A
#
# COMPACT_ATOMS: atom_id res chain seq x y z
N MET A 1 -2.38 -9.43 -19.42
CA MET A 1 -1.48 -8.45 -18.79
C MET A 1 -0.14 -9.13 -18.63
N ASP A 2 0.90 -8.62 -19.30
CA ASP A 2 2.24 -9.19 -19.21
C ASP A 2 2.95 -8.61 -17.98
N ILE A 3 3.31 -9.49 -17.05
CA ILE A 3 3.95 -9.10 -15.79
C ILE A 3 5.46 -9.12 -16.01
N ASN A 4 6.12 -7.99 -15.75
CA ASN A 4 7.58 -7.89 -15.81
C ASN A 4 8.21 -8.48 -14.53
N TRP A 5 8.33 -9.80 -14.49
CA TRP A 5 8.88 -10.52 -13.35
C TRP A 5 10.34 -10.16 -13.05
N ASP A 6 11.14 -9.91 -14.08
CA ASP A 6 12.55 -9.54 -13.92
C ASP A 6 12.69 -8.22 -13.17
N LYS A 7 11.82 -7.25 -13.49
CA LYS A 7 11.75 -6.00 -12.76
C LYS A 7 11.33 -6.20 -11.31
N LEU A 8 10.26 -6.97 -11.07
CA LEU A 8 9.79 -7.26 -9.71
C LEU A 8 10.87 -7.94 -8.87
N ALA A 9 11.70 -8.80 -9.47
CA ALA A 9 12.82 -9.45 -8.79
C ALA A 9 13.93 -8.48 -8.36
N THR A 10 14.00 -7.27 -8.92
CA THR A 10 14.96 -6.24 -8.49
C THR A 10 14.55 -5.49 -7.22
N ILE A 11 13.28 -5.59 -6.83
CA ILE A 11 12.72 -4.89 -5.65
C ILE A 11 13.26 -5.54 -4.38
N GLU A 12 13.88 -4.74 -3.50
CA GLU A 12 14.63 -5.22 -2.33
C GLU A 12 13.80 -6.13 -1.42
N GLU A 13 12.55 -5.74 -1.12
CA GLU A 13 11.65 -6.56 -0.30
C GLU A 13 11.18 -7.86 -0.96
N LEU A 14 11.26 -7.95 -2.30
CA LEU A 14 10.82 -9.14 -3.05
C LEU A 14 11.96 -10.11 -3.35
N LYS A 15 13.20 -9.62 -3.40
CA LYS A 15 14.41 -10.43 -3.70
C LYS A 15 14.45 -11.77 -2.95
N PRO A 16 14.23 -11.83 -1.62
CA PRO A 16 14.33 -13.10 -0.90
C PRO A 16 13.36 -14.18 -1.39
N TYR A 17 12.20 -13.79 -1.95
CA TYR A 17 11.20 -14.72 -2.46
C TYR A 17 11.52 -15.20 -3.87
N PHE A 18 12.09 -14.33 -4.72
CA PHE A 18 12.58 -14.70 -6.04
C PHE A 18 13.85 -15.57 -5.98
N GLU A 19 14.73 -15.35 -5.00
CA GLU A 19 15.94 -16.16 -4.81
C GLU A 19 15.64 -17.54 -4.22
N LYS A 20 14.65 -17.63 -3.32
CA LYS A 20 14.33 -18.87 -2.62
C LYS A 20 13.46 -19.83 -3.44
N ASP A 21 12.35 -19.34 -3.97
CA ASP A 21 11.37 -20.16 -4.73
C ASP A 21 10.53 -19.25 -5.64
N PRO A 22 11.08 -18.84 -6.80
CA PRO A 22 10.45 -17.85 -7.67
C PRO A 22 9.11 -18.34 -8.23
N GLU A 23 8.99 -19.63 -8.55
CA GLU A 23 7.75 -20.17 -9.13
C GLU A 23 6.61 -20.18 -8.12
N LYS A 24 6.88 -20.56 -6.87
CA LYS A 24 5.88 -20.46 -5.81
C LYS A 24 5.43 -19.02 -5.59
N PHE A 25 6.37 -18.07 -5.53
CA PHE A 25 6.02 -16.67 -5.33
C PHE A 25 5.19 -16.11 -6.50
N LYS A 26 5.58 -16.40 -7.75
CA LYS A 26 4.80 -16.04 -8.95
C LYS A 26 3.38 -16.63 -8.92
N GLN A 27 3.22 -17.87 -8.47
CA GLN A 27 1.91 -18.51 -8.33
C GLN A 27 1.03 -17.80 -7.30
N GLN A 28 1.58 -17.40 -6.15
CA GLN A 28 0.83 -16.63 -5.15
C GLN A 28 0.40 -15.26 -5.70
N VAL A 29 1.29 -14.54 -6.39
CA VAL A 29 0.94 -13.27 -7.04
C VAL A 29 -0.17 -13.46 -8.08
N LYS A 30 -0.07 -14.49 -8.93
CA LYS A 30 -1.10 -14.79 -9.94
C LYS A 30 -2.46 -15.14 -9.32
N LYS A 31 -2.47 -15.90 -8.21
CA LYS A 31 -3.69 -16.21 -7.47
C LYS A 31 -4.39 -14.93 -7.00
N HIS A 32 -3.66 -14.03 -6.35
CA HIS A 32 -4.23 -12.75 -5.92
C HIS A 32 -4.64 -11.86 -7.09
N LEU A 33 -3.91 -11.85 -8.21
CA LEU A 33 -4.34 -11.11 -9.40
C LEU A 33 -5.70 -11.59 -9.92
N GLN A 34 -5.94 -12.91 -9.90
CA GLN A 34 -7.24 -13.46 -10.28
C GLN A 34 -8.35 -13.00 -9.32
N GLU A 35 -8.10 -13.07 -8.01
CA GLU A 35 -9.04 -12.59 -6.98
C GLU A 35 -9.34 -11.10 -7.13
N TRP A 36 -8.33 -10.28 -7.44
CA TRP A 36 -8.48 -8.84 -7.56
C TRP A 36 -9.08 -8.40 -8.90
N SER A 37 -9.00 -9.23 -9.93
CA SER A 37 -9.57 -8.93 -11.26
C SER A 37 -11.11 -8.85 -11.28
N THR A 38 -11.77 -9.33 -10.23
CA THR A 38 -13.23 -9.27 -10.10
C THR A 38 -13.73 -7.96 -9.48
N ILE A 39 -12.84 -7.15 -8.90
CA ILE A 39 -13.20 -5.88 -8.27
C ILE A 39 -13.53 -4.85 -9.36
N ASN A 40 -14.64 -4.13 -9.19
CA ASN A 40 -15.03 -3.09 -10.14
C ASN A 40 -14.06 -1.89 -10.12
N SER A 41 -14.07 -1.11 -11.21
CA SER A 41 -13.12 -0.01 -11.40
C SER A 41 -13.20 1.06 -10.31
N ASP A 42 -14.39 1.43 -9.87
CA ASP A 42 -14.59 2.50 -8.89
C ASP A 42 -14.04 2.12 -7.53
N ASP A 43 -14.22 0.85 -7.12
CA ASP A 43 -13.67 0.35 -5.87
C ASP A 43 -12.15 0.15 -5.95
N LEU A 44 -11.60 -0.21 -7.12
CA LEU A 44 -10.15 -0.21 -7.35
C LEU A 44 -9.55 1.19 -7.19
N ASP A 45 -10.22 2.24 -7.63
CA ASP A 45 -9.74 3.62 -7.48
C ASP A 45 -9.71 4.05 -6.00
N LYS A 46 -10.73 3.67 -5.22
CA LYS A 46 -10.77 3.94 -3.77
C LYS A 46 -9.70 3.14 -3.02
N LEU A 47 -9.51 1.87 -3.38
CA LEU A 47 -8.49 1.00 -2.81
C LEU A 47 -7.07 1.48 -3.15
N ALA A 48 -6.84 1.96 -4.38
CA ALA A 48 -5.57 2.58 -4.77
C ALA A 48 -5.28 3.83 -3.92
N PHE A 49 -6.30 4.66 -3.66
CA PHE A 49 -6.17 5.82 -2.78
C PHE A 49 -5.84 5.45 -1.33
N LEU A 50 -6.55 4.45 -0.78
CA LEU A 50 -6.23 3.91 0.54
C LEU A 50 -4.78 3.40 0.58
N ARG A 51 -4.37 2.65 -0.45
CA ARG A 51 -3.03 2.06 -0.53
C ARG A 51 -1.94 3.13 -0.61
N ALA A 52 -2.16 4.20 -1.37
CA ALA A 52 -1.24 5.33 -1.41
C ALA A 52 -1.10 5.99 -0.03
N LEU A 53 -2.20 6.17 0.71
CA LEU A 53 -2.18 6.69 2.08
C LEU A 53 -1.39 5.79 3.04
N GLU A 54 -1.60 4.48 2.97
CA GLU A 54 -0.87 3.50 3.78
C GLU A 54 0.64 3.57 3.55
N ILE A 55 1.05 3.64 2.29
CA ILE A 55 2.46 3.66 1.89
C ILE A 55 3.13 4.95 2.33
N THR A 56 2.50 6.10 2.05
CA THR A 56 3.01 7.40 2.48
C THR A 56 3.19 7.43 4.00
N ASN A 57 2.19 6.96 4.76
CA ASN A 57 2.32 6.82 6.21
C ASN A 57 3.44 5.85 6.60
N GLY A 58 3.54 4.69 5.96
CA GLY A 58 4.61 3.71 6.20
C GLY A 58 6.01 4.33 6.03
N CYS A 59 6.24 5.09 4.96
CA CYS A 59 7.48 5.82 4.74
C CYS A 59 7.77 6.83 5.86
N THR A 60 6.75 7.56 6.33
CA THR A 60 6.87 8.50 7.46
C THR A 60 7.23 7.79 8.77
N GLN A 61 6.54 6.69 9.09
CA GLN A 61 6.78 5.94 10.33
C GLN A 61 8.18 5.32 10.37
N TRP A 62 8.63 4.74 9.26
CA TRP A 62 9.96 4.13 9.18
C TRP A 62 11.07 5.18 9.27
N ALA A 63 10.90 6.35 8.66
CA ALA A 63 11.85 7.43 8.76
C ALA A 63 12.01 7.93 10.21
N TYR A 64 10.91 8.08 10.94
CA TYR A 64 10.96 8.43 12.37
C TYR A 64 11.66 7.35 13.21
N ARG A 65 11.34 6.07 12.99
CA ARG A 65 11.96 4.95 13.74
C ARG A 65 13.47 4.85 13.53
N ARG A 66 13.96 5.19 12.35
CA ARG A 66 15.39 5.20 12.02
C ARG A 66 16.09 6.52 12.33
N GLN A 67 15.34 7.55 12.77
CA GLN A 67 15.84 8.90 12.97
C GLN A 67 16.48 9.46 11.69
N ASP A 68 15.86 9.20 10.54
CA ASP A 68 16.28 9.78 9.25
C ASP A 68 16.29 11.32 9.40
N LYS A 69 17.26 12.01 8.78
CA LYS A 69 17.41 13.48 8.87
C LYS A 69 16.13 14.27 8.55
N GLU A 70 15.34 13.76 7.62
CA GLU A 70 14.09 14.36 7.15
C GLU A 70 12.86 13.86 7.93
N CYS A 71 13.03 13.17 9.07
CA CYS A 71 11.92 12.66 9.88
C CYS A 71 11.03 13.81 10.37
N LEU A 72 9.72 13.61 10.29
CA LEU A 72 8.78 14.56 10.92
C LEU A 72 8.96 14.55 12.43
N SER A 73 8.46 15.60 13.10
CA SER A 73 8.35 15.59 14.56
C SER A 73 7.50 14.39 15.03
N LEU A 74 7.67 13.99 16.28
CA LEU A 74 6.88 12.91 16.88
C LEU A 74 5.37 13.19 16.77
N GLU A 75 4.95 14.42 17.02
CA GLU A 75 3.55 14.84 16.94
C GLU A 75 3.00 14.66 15.52
N LYS A 76 3.69 15.20 14.51
CA LYS A 76 3.28 15.05 13.11
C LYS A 76 3.29 13.59 12.64
N THR A 77 4.28 12.82 13.09
CA THR A 77 4.34 11.37 12.82
C THR A 77 3.12 10.64 13.40
N ARG A 78 2.68 11.01 14.60
CA ARG A 78 1.48 10.44 15.25
C ARG A 78 0.19 10.87 14.54
N GLU A 79 0.08 12.12 14.10
CA GLU A 79 -1.06 12.60 13.31
C GLU A 79 -1.21 11.81 12.01
N CYS A 80 -0.12 11.64 11.26
CA CYS A 80 -0.07 10.83 10.05
C CYS A 80 -0.50 9.38 10.30
N MET A 81 0.01 8.79 11.39
CA MET A 81 -0.36 7.43 11.79
C MET A 81 -1.85 7.35 12.15
N HIS A 82 -2.38 8.31 12.90
CA HIS A 82 -3.78 8.34 13.28
C HIS A 82 -4.69 8.45 12.05
N LEU A 83 -4.40 9.34 11.11
CA LEU A 83 -5.12 9.47 9.84
C LEU A 83 -5.17 8.13 9.09
N SER A 84 -4.02 7.51 8.83
CA SER A 84 -3.96 6.24 8.10
C SER A 84 -4.65 5.10 8.86
N MET A 85 -4.35 4.92 10.15
CA MET A 85 -4.93 3.83 10.93
C MET A 85 -6.43 3.97 11.15
N SER A 86 -6.93 5.17 11.40
CA SER A 86 -8.37 5.41 11.55
C SER A 86 -9.11 5.15 10.23
N SER A 87 -8.52 5.54 9.10
CA SER A 87 -9.09 5.29 7.77
C SER A 87 -9.31 3.81 7.49
N ILE A 88 -8.31 2.97 7.83
CA ILE A 88 -8.39 1.52 7.69
C ILE A 88 -9.41 0.92 8.68
N LYS A 89 -9.32 1.29 9.97
CA LYS A 89 -10.18 0.72 11.02
C LYS A 89 -11.65 1.03 10.82
N ASN A 90 -11.95 2.26 10.43
CA ASN A 90 -13.31 2.77 10.26
C ASN A 90 -13.81 2.63 8.81
N LYS A 91 -12.98 2.09 7.90
CA LYS A 91 -13.27 1.93 6.47
C LYS A 91 -13.82 3.22 5.85
N LYS A 92 -13.18 4.33 6.20
CA LYS A 92 -13.65 5.66 5.86
C LYS A 92 -12.49 6.64 5.79
N ILE A 93 -12.23 7.20 4.62
CA ILE A 93 -11.09 8.08 4.39
C ILE A 93 -11.58 9.54 4.38
N PRO A 94 -11.14 10.40 5.33
CA PRO A 94 -11.56 11.80 5.39
C PRO A 94 -10.88 12.65 4.32
N LEU A 95 -11.62 13.43 3.55
CA LEU A 95 -11.10 14.36 2.55
C LEU A 95 -10.98 15.78 3.12
N ALA A 96 -10.15 16.61 2.51
CA ALA A 96 -9.90 17.98 2.95
C ALA A 96 -11.15 18.89 2.83
N ASN A 97 -12.08 18.54 1.94
CA ASN A 97 -13.37 19.22 1.78
C ASN A 97 -14.41 18.81 2.84
N GLY A 98 -14.08 17.91 3.77
CA GLY A 98 -14.99 17.40 4.80
C GLY A 98 -15.83 16.20 4.38
N GLU A 99 -15.76 15.77 3.12
CA GLU A 99 -16.39 14.54 2.65
C GLU A 99 -15.57 13.31 3.04
N PHE A 100 -16.14 12.14 2.76
CA PHE A 100 -15.47 10.88 3.04
C PHE A 100 -15.64 9.89 1.90
N ILE A 101 -14.57 9.16 1.63
CA ILE A 101 -14.65 7.95 0.81
C ILE A 101 -15.06 6.80 1.71
N THR A 102 -16.12 6.11 1.32
CA THR A 102 -16.63 4.90 1.97
C THR A 102 -16.54 3.70 1.04
N PHE A 103 -16.62 2.51 1.63
CA PHE A 103 -16.48 1.24 0.93
C PHE A 103 -17.78 0.43 1.05
N SER A 104 -18.04 -0.44 0.07
CA SER A 104 -19.10 -1.44 0.21
C SER A 104 -18.66 -2.53 1.19
N SER A 105 -19.59 -3.26 1.78
CA SER A 105 -19.27 -4.32 2.76
C SER A 105 -18.31 -5.39 2.20
N GLU A 106 -18.39 -5.67 0.90
CA GLU A 106 -17.44 -6.56 0.22
C GLU A 106 -16.01 -6.02 0.29
N ILE A 107 -15.82 -4.74 -0.02
CA ILE A 107 -14.51 -4.09 0.02
C ILE A 107 -14.02 -3.89 1.46
N GLU A 108 -14.92 -3.63 2.41
CA GLU A 108 -14.57 -3.58 3.84
C GLU A 108 -13.98 -4.91 4.32
N ASN A 109 -14.56 -6.04 3.91
CA ASN A 109 -14.03 -7.36 4.23
C ASN A 109 -12.65 -7.62 3.60
N LEU A 110 -12.42 -7.12 2.38
CA LEU A 110 -11.09 -7.19 1.74
C LEU A 110 -10.06 -6.36 2.49
N ILE A 111 -10.43 -5.16 2.96
CA ILE A 111 -9.58 -4.29 3.78
C ILE A 111 -9.24 -5.00 5.11
N ASP A 112 -10.21 -5.61 5.77
CA ASP A 112 -9.97 -6.35 7.01
C ASP A 112 -9.06 -7.56 6.79
N THR A 113 -9.27 -8.32 5.71
CA THR A 113 -8.40 -9.46 5.33
C THR A 113 -6.96 -9.01 5.09
N GLY A 114 -6.75 -7.92 4.33
CA GLY A 114 -5.42 -7.37 4.09
C GLY A 114 -4.75 -6.87 5.37
N ARG A 115 -5.52 -6.25 6.27
CA ARG A 115 -5.04 -5.78 7.58
C ARG A 115 -4.63 -6.94 8.50
N ASP A 116 -5.41 -8.00 8.54
CA ASP A 116 -5.11 -9.17 9.37
C ASP A 116 -3.84 -9.87 8.86
N LEU A 117 -3.69 -10.01 7.55
CA LEU A 117 -2.46 -10.53 6.95
C LEU A 117 -1.23 -9.68 7.30
N TYR A 118 -1.35 -8.34 7.25
CA TYR A 118 -0.28 -7.44 7.69
C TYR A 118 0.09 -7.65 9.17
N ILE A 119 -0.90 -7.81 10.05
CA ILE A 119 -0.68 -8.06 11.48
C ILE A 119 0.05 -9.38 11.69
N GLU A 120 -0.36 -10.44 11.00
CA GLU A 120 0.30 -11.75 11.08
C GLU A 120 1.73 -11.71 10.56
N ALA A 121 1.95 -11.03 9.44
CA ALA A 121 3.26 -10.87 8.83
C ALA A 121 4.26 -10.11 9.71
N PHE A 122 3.87 -8.91 10.19
CA PHE A 122 4.82 -7.95 10.77
C PHE A 122 4.68 -7.72 12.28
N LYS A 123 3.58 -8.15 12.91
CA LYS A 123 3.45 -8.06 14.37
C LYS A 123 3.66 -9.41 15.06
N ARG A 124 3.28 -10.51 14.40
CA ARG A 124 3.51 -11.87 14.89
C ARG A 124 4.77 -12.53 14.32
N ASN A 125 5.46 -11.84 13.40
CA ASN A 125 6.71 -12.29 12.76
C ASN A 125 6.60 -13.69 12.14
N LEU A 126 5.48 -13.98 11.47
CA LEU A 126 5.25 -15.28 10.81
C LEU A 126 5.82 -15.25 9.39
N PRO A 127 6.95 -15.93 9.08
CA PRO A 127 7.65 -15.75 7.82
C PRO A 127 6.83 -16.14 6.58
N ARG A 128 5.94 -17.13 6.70
CA ARG A 128 5.01 -17.52 5.62
C ARG A 128 4.01 -16.41 5.29
N GLN A 129 3.55 -15.68 6.32
CA GLN A 129 2.57 -14.59 6.13
C GLN A 129 3.24 -13.35 5.58
N THR A 130 4.53 -13.14 5.86
CA THR A 130 5.30 -12.08 5.18
C THR A 130 5.39 -12.31 3.68
N GLN A 131 5.66 -13.55 3.23
CA GLN A 131 5.66 -13.88 1.80
C GLN A 131 4.28 -13.67 1.16
N GLU A 132 3.21 -14.15 1.82
CA GLU A 132 1.84 -13.97 1.33
C GLU A 132 1.44 -12.49 1.26
N PHE A 133 1.82 -11.69 2.26
CA PHE A 133 1.59 -10.24 2.26
C PHE A 133 2.24 -9.56 1.06
N TYR A 134 3.50 -9.88 0.76
CA TYR A 134 4.19 -9.29 -0.39
C TYR A 134 3.63 -9.77 -1.72
N ALA A 135 3.14 -11.02 -1.80
CA ALA A 135 2.44 -11.51 -2.98
C ALA A 135 1.13 -10.72 -3.22
N LEU A 136 0.32 -10.54 -2.18
CA LEU A 136 -0.90 -9.73 -2.23
C LEU A 136 -0.59 -8.27 -2.60
N SER A 137 0.37 -7.63 -1.92
CA SER A 137 0.73 -6.23 -2.20
C SER A 137 1.24 -6.06 -3.63
N THR A 138 1.97 -7.03 -4.16
CA THR A 138 2.41 -7.01 -5.57
C THR A 138 1.22 -7.10 -6.51
N ALA A 139 0.29 -8.03 -6.26
CA ALA A 139 -0.93 -8.17 -7.05
C ALA A 139 -1.81 -6.91 -7.02
N GLN A 140 -1.92 -6.24 -5.87
CA GLN A 140 -2.60 -4.96 -5.72
C GLN A 140 -2.01 -3.90 -6.66
N PHE A 141 -0.70 -3.66 -6.59
CA PHE A 141 -0.06 -2.65 -7.44
C PHE A 141 -0.19 -2.95 -8.93
N LEU A 142 -0.05 -4.22 -9.30
CA LEU A 142 -0.24 -4.67 -10.67
C LEU A 142 -1.70 -4.45 -11.15
N THR A 143 -2.69 -4.70 -10.29
CA THR A 143 -4.12 -4.50 -10.60
C THR A 143 -4.47 -3.01 -10.72
N TYR A 144 -3.97 -2.18 -9.81
CA TYR A 144 -4.17 -0.73 -9.89
C TYR A 144 -3.51 -0.16 -11.15
N GLY A 145 -2.30 -0.62 -11.43
CA GLY A 145 -1.48 -0.13 -12.52
C GLY A 145 -1.02 1.30 -12.31
N LYS A 146 -0.26 1.80 -13.29
CA LYS A 146 0.38 3.11 -13.22
C LYS A 146 -0.63 4.25 -13.05
N THR A 147 -1.65 4.29 -13.92
CA THR A 147 -2.61 5.40 -13.97
C THR A 147 -3.36 5.58 -12.66
N ARG A 148 -3.89 4.51 -12.04
CA ARG A 148 -4.62 4.63 -10.78
C ARG A 148 -3.71 5.07 -9.63
N MET A 149 -2.49 4.54 -9.57
CA MET A 149 -1.54 4.94 -8.52
C MET A 149 -1.11 6.40 -8.68
N GLU A 150 -0.88 6.89 -9.89
CA GLU A 150 -0.59 8.30 -10.14
C GLU A 150 -1.75 9.20 -9.69
N GLN A 151 -2.99 8.86 -10.07
CA GLN A 151 -4.19 9.59 -9.62
C GLN A 151 -4.38 9.52 -8.10
N ALA A 152 -4.11 8.38 -7.49
CA ALA A 152 -4.15 8.23 -6.03
C ALA A 152 -3.15 9.17 -5.35
N PHE A 153 -1.91 9.27 -5.84
CA PHE A 153 -0.92 10.18 -5.25
C PHE A 153 -1.21 11.66 -5.51
N ILE A 154 -1.86 12.01 -6.63
CA ILE A 154 -2.41 13.36 -6.84
C ILE A 154 -3.43 13.67 -5.74
N LYS A 155 -4.40 12.77 -5.51
CA LYS A 155 -5.39 12.93 -4.43
C LYS A 155 -4.75 13.00 -3.04
N ILE A 156 -3.69 12.21 -2.77
CA ILE A 156 -2.95 12.28 -1.50
C ILE A 156 -2.35 13.67 -1.30
N ARG A 157 -1.76 14.24 -2.36
CA ARG A 157 -1.21 15.59 -2.32
C ARG A 157 -2.29 16.63 -2.08
N GLU A 158 -3.39 16.58 -2.81
CA GLU A 158 -4.50 17.53 -2.66
C GLU A 158 -5.09 17.51 -1.24
N ASN A 159 -5.23 16.34 -0.63
CA ASN A 159 -5.90 16.20 0.65
C ASN A 159 -4.96 16.26 1.86
N TYR A 160 -3.71 15.83 1.72
CA TYR A 160 -2.84 15.55 2.87
C TYR A 160 -1.41 16.11 2.74
N LEU A 161 -1.16 17.03 1.81
CA LEU A 161 0.14 17.71 1.72
C LEU A 161 0.55 18.35 3.06
N HIS A 162 -0.39 18.93 3.81
CA HIS A 162 -0.12 19.54 5.10
C HIS A 162 0.20 18.54 6.23
N TYR A 163 -0.12 17.26 6.07
CA TYR A 163 0.27 16.19 7.00
C TYR A 163 1.66 15.66 6.66
N PHE A 164 1.85 15.24 5.40
CA PHE A 164 3.04 14.47 5.00
C PHE A 164 4.17 15.33 4.43
N GLY A 165 3.85 16.48 3.85
CA GLY A 165 4.78 17.27 3.04
C GLY A 165 5.18 16.58 1.73
N ASP A 166 5.80 17.35 0.84
CA ASP A 166 6.27 16.86 -0.46
C ASP A 166 7.22 15.66 -0.36
N PHE A 167 8.12 15.71 0.63
CA PHE A 167 9.17 14.71 0.79
C PHE A 167 8.58 13.29 0.95
N TYR A 168 7.62 13.10 1.87
CA TYR A 168 7.05 11.77 2.14
C TYR A 168 6.08 11.31 1.06
N ILE A 169 5.34 12.23 0.44
CA ILE A 169 4.49 11.89 -0.70
C ILE A 169 5.36 11.38 -1.85
N ASN A 170 6.46 12.07 -2.18
CA ASN A 170 7.40 11.64 -3.21
C ASN A 170 8.12 10.33 -2.83
N LYS A 171 8.42 10.12 -1.55
CA LYS A 171 8.97 8.85 -1.06
C LYS A 171 8.00 7.68 -1.30
N GLY A 172 6.70 7.90 -1.07
CA GLY A 172 5.66 6.94 -1.40
C GLY A 172 5.53 6.64 -2.90
N ILE A 173 5.56 7.68 -3.74
CA ILE A 173 5.57 7.52 -5.21
C ILE A 173 6.77 6.66 -5.64
N ASN A 174 7.95 6.97 -5.13
CA ASN A 174 9.18 6.25 -5.46
C ASN A 174 9.18 4.80 -4.95
N TYR A 175 8.52 4.53 -3.83
CA TYR A 175 8.32 3.17 -3.31
C TYR A 175 7.47 2.33 -4.27
N VAL A 176 6.38 2.89 -4.81
CA VAL A 176 5.46 2.16 -5.69
C VAL A 176 6.01 2.00 -7.10
N LYS A 177 6.78 2.99 -7.59
CA LYS A 177 7.24 3.07 -8.98
C LYS A 177 7.79 1.75 -9.54
N PRO A 178 8.68 0.98 -8.86
CA PRO A 178 9.21 -0.27 -9.39
C PRO A 178 8.15 -1.34 -9.68
N TYR A 179 7.02 -1.33 -8.97
CA TYR A 179 5.94 -2.31 -9.13
C TYR A 179 5.07 -2.08 -10.37
N ILE A 180 5.01 -0.83 -10.86
CA ILE A 180 4.04 -0.38 -11.87
C ILE A 180 4.69 0.18 -13.13
N SER A 181 5.98 -0.09 -13.34
CA SER A 181 6.77 0.52 -14.42
C SER A 181 7.35 -0.50 -15.40
#